data_AF-A0A942ITL1-F1
#
_entry.id   AF-A0A942ITL1-F1
#
_cell.length_a   1.000
_cell.length_b   1.000
_cell.length_c   1.000
_cell.angle_alpha   90.00
_cell.angle_beta   90.00
_cell.angle_gamma   90.00
#
_symmetry.space_group_name_H-M   'P 1'
#
loop_
_entity.id
_entity.type
_entity.pdbx_description
1 polymer ?
#
loop_
_entity_poly.entity_id
_entity_poly.type
_entity_poly.pdbx_seq_one_letter_code
_entity_poly.pdbx_strand_id
1 'polypeptide(L)'
;MFCYQCEQTAKGEGCTKIGICGKEPDVATLQDLLIYALKGLSLYAVEGRKVGVTEREVNIFTVEAVFSTLTNVNFDPARFVQMIQRCVTLRDNLKEKVRTAKGKVDFPEGSATFRPAANVQELVKQGEPVGLKSDSTVDPDILSLQHILLFGLKGVAAYADHAQILGQEDDKVYAFIHEGLAATLRKDLSLNDWVGLVLKCGEINLRAMELLDAGNSGTYGHPVPTQVPLGTKKGKAILVSGHDLRDLEELLKQTEGKGIFTLRLQKRPRVNRSSRLLTAIKLTC
;
A
#
# COMPACT_ATOMS: atom_id res chain seq x y z
N MET A 1 -16.32 11.45 3.94
CA MET A 1 -15.41 10.56 3.18
C MET A 1 -15.78 10.53 1.70
N PHE A 2 -14.84 10.21 0.81
CA PHE A 2 -15.11 9.72 -0.53
C PHE A 2 -14.10 8.62 -0.88
N CYS A 3 -14.55 7.41 -1.21
CA CYS A 3 -13.65 6.31 -1.56
C CYS A 3 -14.26 5.44 -2.65
N TYR A 4 -13.50 5.20 -3.71
CA TYR A 4 -13.94 4.42 -4.88
C TYR A 4 -12.87 3.50 -5.48
N GLN A 5 -11.87 3.13 -4.66
CA GLN A 5 -10.71 2.36 -5.13
C GLN A 5 -10.99 0.86 -5.36
N CYS A 6 -12.17 0.34 -4.99
CA CYS A 6 -12.50 -1.08 -5.11
C CYS A 6 -13.75 -1.30 -5.96
N GLU A 7 -13.83 -2.47 -6.59
CA GLU A 7 -14.93 -2.85 -7.47
C GLU A 7 -16.30 -2.78 -6.79
N GLN A 8 -16.36 -3.05 -5.48
CA GLN A 8 -17.59 -3.05 -4.68
C GLN A 8 -18.02 -1.66 -4.20
N THR A 9 -17.44 -0.58 -4.73
CA THR A 9 -17.81 0.78 -4.32
C THR A 9 -19.31 1.02 -4.51
N ALA A 10 -19.92 1.82 -3.62
CA ALA A 10 -21.36 2.03 -3.62
C ALA A 10 -21.85 2.54 -4.98
N LYS A 11 -22.85 1.86 -5.55
CA LYS A 11 -23.45 2.13 -6.87
C LYS A 11 -22.48 2.08 -8.06
N GLY A 12 -21.26 1.57 -7.88
CA GLY A 12 -20.21 1.70 -8.89
C GLY A 12 -19.65 3.12 -9.04
N GLU A 13 -19.99 4.04 -8.14
CA GLU A 13 -19.60 5.46 -8.19
C GLU A 13 -18.63 5.83 -7.07
N GLY A 14 -18.98 5.55 -5.81
CA GLY A 14 -18.22 6.05 -4.66
C GLY A 14 -18.92 5.86 -3.33
N CYS A 15 -18.17 5.42 -2.32
CA CYS A 15 -18.63 5.38 -0.94
C CYS A 15 -18.51 6.77 -0.30
N THR A 16 -19.63 7.37 0.10
CA THR A 16 -19.68 8.75 0.65
C THR A 16 -20.07 8.86 2.12
N LYS A 17 -20.73 7.82 2.68
CA LYS A 17 -21.14 7.76 4.08
C LYS A 17 -20.31 6.76 4.88
N ILE A 18 -20.33 5.51 4.44
CA ILE A 18 -19.53 4.39 4.96
C ILE A 18 -19.08 3.54 3.76
N GLY A 19 -17.90 2.93 3.86
CA GLY A 19 -17.44 1.97 2.86
C GLY A 19 -18.28 0.69 2.84
N ILE A 20 -18.57 0.15 1.65
CA ILE A 20 -19.19 -1.19 1.54
C ILE A 20 -18.33 -2.28 2.20
N CYS A 21 -17.01 -2.06 2.26
CA CYS A 21 -16.07 -2.91 2.98
C CYS A 21 -16.09 -2.75 4.52
N GLY A 22 -16.95 -1.89 5.07
CA GLY A 22 -16.99 -1.55 6.49
C GLY A 22 -15.99 -0.47 6.92
N LYS A 23 -15.33 0.21 5.98
CA LYS A 23 -14.43 1.33 6.30
C LYS A 23 -15.24 2.54 6.78
N GLU A 24 -15.07 2.90 8.05
CA GLU A 24 -15.66 4.08 8.66
C GLU A 24 -15.09 5.38 8.05
N PRO A 25 -15.87 6.48 8.02
CA PRO A 25 -15.45 7.74 7.42
C PRO A 25 -14.16 8.32 8.01
N ASP A 26 -13.95 8.25 9.33
CA ASP A 26 -12.72 8.72 9.98
C ASP A 26 -11.49 7.97 9.47
N VAL A 27 -11.58 6.65 9.34
CA VAL A 27 -10.50 5.82 8.81
C VAL A 27 -10.23 6.15 7.34
N ALA A 28 -11.27 6.38 6.54
CA ALA A 28 -11.10 6.80 5.15
C ALA A 28 -10.38 8.15 5.06
N THR A 29 -10.77 9.12 5.90
CA THR A 29 -10.14 10.44 5.96
C THR A 29 -8.68 10.37 6.43
N LEU A 30 -8.36 9.51 7.41
CA LEU A 30 -6.98 9.29 7.85
C LEU A 30 -6.12 8.62 6.78
N GLN A 31 -6.68 7.70 5.99
CA GLN A 31 -5.97 7.12 4.83
C GLN A 31 -5.67 8.20 3.78
N ASP A 32 -6.62 9.09 3.48
CA ASP A 32 -6.41 10.21 2.56
C ASP A 32 -5.32 11.16 3.09
N LEU A 33 -5.35 11.48 4.39
CA LEU A 33 -4.33 12.32 5.03
C LEU A 33 -2.94 11.67 5.03
N LEU A 34 -2.84 10.35 5.22
CA LEU A 34 -1.58 9.63 5.12
C LEU A 34 -1.01 9.71 3.70
N ILE A 35 -1.83 9.48 2.67
CA ILE A 35 -1.41 9.66 1.27
C ILE A 35 -0.96 11.10 1.03
N TYR A 36 -1.71 12.09 1.51
CA TYR A 36 -1.32 13.50 1.40
C TYR A 36 0.06 13.78 2.02
N ALA A 37 0.32 13.29 3.24
CA ALA A 37 1.63 13.42 3.89
C ALA A 37 2.76 12.74 3.09
N LEU A 38 2.49 11.55 2.52
CA LEU A 38 3.43 10.80 1.69
C LEU A 38 3.77 11.52 0.38
N LYS A 39 2.84 12.27 -0.22
CA LYS A 39 3.15 13.15 -1.36
C LYS A 39 4.22 14.17 -0.98
N GLY A 40 4.14 14.74 0.23
CA GLY A 40 5.11 15.69 0.77
C GLY A 40 6.48 15.06 1.03
N LEU A 41 6.53 13.86 1.62
CA LEU A 41 7.75 13.06 1.75
C LEU A 41 8.39 12.78 0.38
N SER A 42 7.56 12.43 -0.59
CA SER A 42 8.02 12.04 -1.92
C SER A 42 8.63 13.18 -2.74
N LEU A 43 8.21 14.44 -2.51
CA LEU A 43 8.89 15.60 -3.11
C LEU A 43 10.38 15.62 -2.76
N TYR A 44 10.71 15.46 -1.48
CA TYR A 44 12.11 15.43 -1.04
C TYR A 44 12.82 14.13 -1.42
N ALA A 45 12.11 13.00 -1.50
CA ALA A 45 12.69 11.74 -1.96
C ALA A 45 13.08 11.78 -3.46
N VAL A 46 12.29 12.48 -4.28
CA VAL A 46 12.61 12.72 -5.70
C VAL A 46 13.78 13.68 -5.84
N GLU A 47 13.78 14.81 -5.13
CA GLU A 47 14.91 15.77 -5.20
C GLU A 47 16.19 15.21 -4.59
N GLY A 48 16.09 14.41 -3.52
CA GLY A 48 17.23 13.75 -2.89
C GLY A 48 17.95 12.82 -3.83
N ARG A 49 17.22 12.00 -4.60
CA ARG A 49 17.84 11.11 -5.61
C ARG A 49 18.67 11.87 -6.63
N LYS A 50 18.27 13.08 -7.03
CA LYS A 50 19.03 13.91 -7.99
C LYS A 50 20.39 14.37 -7.43
N VAL A 51 20.54 14.41 -6.11
CA VAL A 51 21.77 14.80 -5.42
C VAL A 51 22.42 13.63 -4.67
N GLY A 52 22.06 12.39 -5.02
CA GLY A 52 22.65 11.18 -4.43
C GLY A 52 22.22 10.87 -2.99
N VAL A 53 21.18 11.52 -2.48
CA VAL A 53 20.59 11.25 -1.16
C VAL A 53 19.42 10.28 -1.32
N THR A 54 19.61 9.05 -0.85
CA THR A 54 18.57 8.02 -0.77
C THR A 54 18.64 7.32 0.59
N GLU A 55 17.48 7.01 1.16
CA GLU A 55 17.38 6.42 2.49
C GLU A 55 16.47 5.20 2.43
N ARG A 56 17.02 4.00 2.68
CA ARG A 56 16.27 2.74 2.63
C ARG A 56 15.04 2.77 3.55
N GLU A 57 15.17 3.38 4.73
CA GLU A 57 14.05 3.53 5.66
C GLU A 57 12.88 4.34 5.06
N VAL A 58 13.17 5.42 4.33
CA VAL A 58 12.14 6.22 3.66
C VAL A 58 11.43 5.41 2.59
N ASN A 59 12.19 4.62 1.82
CA ASN A 59 11.66 3.78 0.75
C ASN A 59 10.71 2.70 1.30
N ILE A 60 11.15 1.95 2.32
CA ILE A 60 10.35 0.89 2.94
C ILE A 60 9.12 1.46 3.62
N PHE A 61 9.27 2.50 4.44
CA PHE A 61 8.15 3.14 5.12
C PHE A 61 7.09 3.63 4.11
N THR A 62 7.52 4.20 2.98
CA THR A 62 6.59 4.68 1.95
C THR A 62 5.79 3.53 1.37
N VAL A 63 6.43 2.39 1.08
CA VAL A 63 5.76 1.19 0.58
C VAL A 63 4.75 0.64 1.60
N GLU A 64 5.15 0.45 2.85
CA GLU A 64 4.27 -0.01 3.94
C GLU A 64 3.08 0.94 4.13
N ALA A 65 3.33 2.25 4.14
CA ALA A 65 2.32 3.27 4.34
C ALA A 65 1.33 3.34 3.18
N VAL A 66 1.79 3.25 1.93
CA VAL A 66 0.91 3.17 0.77
C VAL A 66 0.06 1.89 0.84
N PHE A 67 0.67 0.73 1.10
CA PHE A 67 -0.02 -0.56 1.20
C PHE A 67 -1.08 -0.57 2.31
N SER A 68 -0.81 0.06 3.46
CA SER A 68 -1.77 0.16 4.57
C SER A 68 -3.11 0.81 4.20
N THR A 69 -3.17 1.56 3.10
CA THR A 69 -4.39 2.21 2.59
C THR A 69 -5.13 1.42 1.52
N LEU A 70 -4.65 0.21 1.18
CA LEU A 70 -5.33 -0.70 0.26
C LEU A 70 -6.56 -1.31 0.94
N THR A 71 -7.55 -1.69 0.13
CA THR A 71 -8.84 -2.21 0.61
C THR A 71 -8.66 -3.45 1.49
N ASN A 72 -9.29 -3.45 2.67
CA ASN A 72 -9.25 -4.53 3.65
C ASN A 72 -7.87 -4.82 4.27
N VAL A 73 -6.94 -3.87 4.25
CA VAL A 73 -5.63 -4.02 4.89
C VAL A 73 -5.63 -3.54 6.34
N ASN A 74 -6.00 -2.27 6.58
CA ASN A 74 -5.96 -1.71 7.93
C ASN A 74 -7.16 -0.79 8.21
N PHE A 75 -7.86 -1.06 9.32
CA PHE A 75 -9.02 -0.31 9.80
C PHE A 75 -8.78 0.37 11.15
N ASP A 76 -7.58 0.26 11.72
CA ASP A 76 -7.24 0.83 13.03
C ASP A 76 -6.84 2.30 12.89
N PRO A 77 -7.64 3.27 13.39
CA PRO A 77 -7.30 4.68 13.32
C PRO A 77 -6.01 5.02 14.07
N ALA A 78 -5.68 4.34 15.17
CA ALA A 78 -4.48 4.63 15.96
C ALA A 78 -3.20 4.32 15.18
N ARG A 79 -3.23 3.30 14.30
CA ARG A 79 -2.12 3.00 13.39
C ARG A 79 -1.88 4.13 12.41
N PHE A 80 -2.94 4.71 11.84
CA PHE A 80 -2.79 5.83 10.91
C PHE A 80 -2.23 7.09 11.58
N VAL A 81 -2.59 7.37 12.84
CA VAL A 81 -1.96 8.47 13.62
C VAL A 81 -0.45 8.29 13.69
N GLN A 82 0.01 7.11 14.09
CA GLN A 82 1.44 6.79 14.21
C GLN A 82 2.15 6.91 12.85
N MET A 83 1.54 6.40 11.78
CA MET A 83 2.12 6.45 10.44
C MET A 83 2.21 7.88 9.91
N ILE A 84 1.18 8.72 10.10
CA ILE A 84 1.20 10.12 9.67
C ILE A 84 2.30 10.89 10.40
N GLN A 85 2.42 10.71 11.72
CA GLN A 85 3.49 11.33 12.52
C GLN A 85 4.87 10.87 12.04
N ARG A 86 5.05 9.55 11.83
CA ARG A 86 6.31 8.99 11.32
C ARG A 86 6.67 9.54 9.94
N CYS A 87 5.69 9.65 9.04
CA CYS A 87 5.87 10.20 7.70
C CYS A 87 6.43 11.63 7.74
N VAL A 88 5.88 12.47 8.62
CA VAL A 88 6.34 13.86 8.76
C VAL A 88 7.75 13.95 9.36
N THR A 89 8.06 13.11 10.35
CA THR A 89 9.42 13.02 10.91
C THR A 89 10.43 12.61 9.83
N LEU A 90 10.11 11.57 9.04
CA LEU A 90 10.97 11.12 7.94
C LEU A 90 11.13 12.20 6.86
N ARG A 91 10.05 12.92 6.53
CA ARG A 91 10.06 14.02 5.56
C ARG A 91 11.01 15.14 6.02
N ASP A 92 10.86 15.59 7.26
CA ASP A 92 11.64 16.70 7.78
C ASP A 92 13.13 16.31 7.89
N ASN A 93 13.45 15.09 8.35
CA ASN A 93 14.82 14.58 8.35
C ASN A 93 15.42 14.48 6.94
N LEU A 94 14.67 13.95 5.97
CA LEU A 94 15.12 13.83 4.59
C LEU A 94 15.35 15.21 3.97
N LYS A 95 14.47 16.18 4.20
CA LYS A 95 14.63 17.57 3.76
C LYS A 95 15.98 18.15 4.19
N GLU A 96 16.38 17.96 5.45
CA GLU A 96 17.67 18.46 5.96
C GLU A 96 18.86 17.81 5.24
N LYS A 97 18.80 16.50 4.98
CA LYS A 97 19.82 15.77 4.21
C LYS A 97 19.91 16.27 2.77
N VAL A 98 18.77 16.45 2.11
CA VAL A 98 18.70 16.99 0.74
C VAL A 98 19.25 18.41 0.67
N ARG A 99 18.92 19.28 1.64
CA ARG A 99 19.48 20.64 1.71
C ARG A 99 21.00 20.61 1.86
N THR A 100 21.51 19.74 2.73
CA THR A 100 22.96 19.59 2.94
C THR A 100 23.69 19.14 1.67
N ALA A 101 23.05 18.26 0.89
CA ALA A 101 23.53 17.83 -0.42
C ALA A 101 23.26 18.84 -1.56
N LYS A 102 22.80 20.06 -1.24
CA LYS A 102 22.47 21.13 -2.20
C LYS A 102 21.35 20.78 -3.18
N GLY A 103 20.45 19.87 -2.79
CA GLY A 103 19.23 19.56 -3.53
C GLY A 103 18.12 20.59 -3.28
N LYS A 104 17.11 20.59 -4.15
CA LYS A 104 15.95 21.48 -4.03
C LYS A 104 15.09 21.11 -2.82
N VAL A 105 14.81 22.09 -1.97
CA VAL A 105 13.96 21.94 -0.78
C VAL A 105 12.87 23.01 -0.65
N ASP A 106 12.81 23.92 -1.62
CA ASP A 106 11.89 25.05 -1.62
C ASP A 106 10.52 24.63 -2.14
N PHE A 107 9.73 24.08 -1.22
CA PHE A 107 8.32 23.75 -1.39
C PHE A 107 7.54 24.49 -0.29
N PRO A 108 7.02 25.70 -0.57
CA PRO A 108 6.54 26.62 0.47
C PRO A 108 5.16 26.25 1.04
N GLU A 109 4.41 25.37 0.38
CA GLU A 109 3.00 25.10 0.72
C GLU A 109 2.63 23.62 0.59
N GLY A 110 1.39 23.31 0.98
CA GLY A 110 0.78 22.00 0.81
C GLY A 110 1.40 20.90 1.69
N SER A 111 1.51 19.69 1.15
CA SER A 111 1.97 18.51 1.88
C SER A 111 3.44 18.60 2.31
N ALA A 112 4.24 19.45 1.66
CA ALA A 112 5.63 19.69 2.01
C ALA A 112 5.80 20.43 3.35
N THR A 113 4.81 21.22 3.75
CA THR A 113 4.81 22.00 5.01
C THR A 113 3.79 21.50 6.02
N PHE A 114 2.95 20.53 5.66
CA PHE A 114 1.98 19.90 6.56
C PHE A 114 2.56 19.51 7.93
N ARG A 115 1.82 19.82 9.00
CA ARG A 115 2.15 19.48 10.39
C ARG A 115 0.99 18.69 11.01
N PRO A 116 1.21 17.44 11.46
CA PRO A 116 0.14 16.61 11.96
C PRO A 116 -0.31 17.06 13.35
N ALA A 117 -1.62 17.06 13.58
CA ALA A 117 -2.17 17.24 14.92
C ALA A 117 -1.86 16.04 15.82
N ALA A 118 -2.01 16.22 17.14
CA ALA A 118 -1.62 15.22 18.14
C ALA A 118 -2.64 14.09 18.34
N ASN A 119 -3.91 14.30 17.99
CA ASN A 119 -4.99 13.35 18.25
C ASN A 119 -5.79 13.01 16.99
N VAL A 120 -6.52 11.90 17.06
CA VAL A 120 -7.29 11.34 15.94
C VAL A 120 -8.27 12.34 15.35
N GLN A 121 -9.08 13.02 16.18
CA GLN A 121 -10.17 13.87 15.70
C GLN A 121 -9.65 15.12 14.99
N GLU A 122 -8.57 15.71 15.49
CA GLU A 122 -7.92 16.83 14.81
C GLU A 122 -7.21 16.40 13.53
N LEU A 123 -6.64 15.19 13.49
CA LEU A 123 -6.11 14.62 12.24
C LEU A 123 -7.22 14.36 11.22
N VAL A 124 -8.39 13.87 11.64
CA VAL A 124 -9.54 13.71 10.74
C VAL A 124 -9.92 15.06 10.13
N LYS A 125 -10.04 16.13 10.92
CA LYS A 125 -10.28 17.49 10.40
C LYS A 125 -9.21 17.95 9.41
N GLN A 126 -7.93 17.63 9.65
CA GLN A 126 -6.83 17.92 8.71
C GLN A 126 -6.92 17.11 7.41
N GLY A 127 -7.56 15.93 7.45
CA GLY A 127 -7.74 15.05 6.29
C GLY A 127 -8.95 15.40 5.41
N GLU A 128 -10.00 15.98 5.99
CA GLU A 128 -11.21 16.39 5.26
C GLU A 128 -10.94 17.23 3.98
N PRO A 129 -10.05 18.24 4.00
CA PRO A 129 -9.78 19.07 2.83
C PRO A 129 -8.83 18.44 1.80
N VAL A 130 -8.29 17.22 2.04
CA VAL A 130 -7.27 16.59 1.17
C VAL A 130 -7.70 15.23 0.60
N GLY A 131 -8.99 14.90 0.71
CA GLY A 131 -9.56 13.67 0.14
C GLY A 131 -9.51 13.62 -1.40
N LEU A 132 -9.80 12.45 -1.97
CA LEU A 132 -9.69 12.18 -3.42
C LEU A 132 -10.47 13.17 -4.31
N LYS A 133 -11.59 13.73 -3.83
CA LYS A 133 -12.46 14.65 -4.58
C LYS A 133 -12.43 16.08 -3.98
N SER A 134 -11.37 16.43 -3.25
CA SER A 134 -11.26 17.72 -2.56
C SER A 134 -11.04 18.92 -3.48
N ASP A 135 -10.32 18.74 -4.60
CA ASP A 135 -10.07 19.79 -5.57
C ASP A 135 -11.03 19.65 -6.78
N SER A 136 -12.07 20.48 -6.81
CA SER A 136 -13.04 20.53 -7.90
C SER A 136 -12.55 21.27 -9.14
N THR A 137 -11.36 21.88 -9.09
CA THR A 137 -10.77 22.62 -10.21
C THR A 137 -9.97 21.74 -11.16
N VAL A 138 -9.64 20.51 -10.75
CA VAL A 138 -8.93 19.54 -11.58
C VAL A 138 -9.87 18.99 -12.65
N ASP A 139 -9.40 18.97 -13.89
CA ASP A 139 -10.10 18.33 -15.01
C ASP A 139 -10.47 16.87 -14.66
N PRO A 140 -11.71 16.43 -14.93
CA PRO A 140 -12.17 15.08 -14.54
C PRO A 140 -11.36 13.93 -15.13
N ASP A 141 -10.83 14.06 -16.34
CA ASP A 141 -10.04 13.02 -17.00
C ASP A 141 -8.64 12.95 -16.40
N ILE A 142 -8.04 14.11 -16.11
CA ILE A 142 -6.77 14.21 -15.37
C ILE A 142 -6.92 13.62 -13.97
N LEU A 143 -7.99 13.96 -13.26
CA LEU A 143 -8.26 13.43 -11.92
C LEU A 143 -8.47 11.91 -11.96
N SER A 144 -9.11 11.40 -13.00
CA SER A 144 -9.25 9.95 -13.23
C SER A 144 -7.89 9.28 -13.37
N LEU A 145 -6.99 9.81 -14.20
CA LEU A 145 -5.64 9.28 -14.38
C LEU A 145 -4.79 9.35 -13.11
N GLN A 146 -4.90 10.43 -12.33
CA GLN A 146 -4.24 10.56 -11.03
C GLN A 146 -4.66 9.45 -10.07
N HIS A 147 -5.95 9.11 -10.05
CA HIS A 147 -6.46 8.04 -9.20
C HIS A 147 -6.13 6.65 -9.71
N ILE A 148 -6.14 6.43 -11.03
CA ILE A 148 -5.63 5.18 -11.63
C ILE A 148 -4.18 4.96 -11.21
N LEU A 149 -3.33 5.99 -11.34
CA LEU A 149 -1.94 5.93 -10.89
C LEU A 149 -1.86 5.62 -9.40
N LEU A 150 -2.55 6.39 -8.55
CA LEU A 150 -2.53 6.19 -7.09
C LEU A 150 -2.94 4.76 -6.70
N PHE A 151 -3.98 4.20 -7.31
CA PHE A 151 -4.45 2.85 -7.02
C PHE A 151 -3.49 1.78 -7.55
N GLY A 152 -2.88 2.01 -8.72
CA GLY A 152 -1.80 1.19 -9.25
C GLY A 152 -0.60 1.14 -8.30
N LEU A 153 -0.15 2.30 -7.80
CA LEU A 153 0.94 2.42 -6.83
C LEU A 153 0.67 1.62 -5.55
N LYS A 154 -0.59 1.52 -5.10
CA LYS A 154 -0.95 0.66 -3.94
C LYS A 154 -0.73 -0.82 -4.22
N GLY A 155 -1.01 -1.28 -5.43
CA GLY A 155 -0.70 -2.65 -5.87
C GLY A 155 0.81 -2.90 -5.94
N VAL A 156 1.55 -1.98 -6.58
CA VAL A 156 3.02 -2.05 -6.66
C VAL A 156 3.64 -2.10 -5.27
N ALA A 157 3.19 -1.23 -4.35
CA ALA A 157 3.66 -1.20 -2.98
C ALA A 157 3.42 -2.54 -2.26
N ALA A 158 2.24 -3.15 -2.39
CA ALA A 158 1.96 -4.44 -1.77
C ALA A 158 2.94 -5.54 -2.23
N TYR A 159 3.27 -5.59 -3.52
CA TYR A 159 4.25 -6.56 -4.02
C TYR A 159 5.67 -6.23 -3.58
N ALA A 160 6.06 -4.95 -3.61
CA ALA A 160 7.37 -4.50 -3.16
C ALA A 160 7.60 -4.76 -1.67
N ASP A 161 6.56 -4.68 -0.85
CA ASP A 161 6.62 -4.96 0.59
C ASP A 161 6.96 -6.43 0.87
N HIS A 162 6.22 -7.37 0.26
CA HIS A 162 6.53 -8.78 0.41
C HIS A 162 7.88 -9.17 -0.22
N ALA A 163 8.27 -8.54 -1.32
CA ALA A 163 9.57 -8.77 -1.94
C ALA A 163 10.72 -8.36 -1.01
N GLN A 164 10.64 -7.18 -0.37
CA GLN A 164 11.71 -6.70 0.52
C GLN A 164 11.83 -7.52 1.81
N ILE A 165 10.71 -8.05 2.34
CA ILE A 165 10.73 -9.02 3.46
C ILE A 165 11.57 -10.25 3.12
N LEU A 166 11.57 -10.66 1.84
CA LEU A 166 12.37 -11.77 1.31
C LEU A 166 13.75 -11.33 0.79
N GLY A 167 14.18 -10.11 1.09
CA GLY A 167 15.48 -9.55 0.70
C GLY A 167 15.60 -9.17 -0.78
N GLN A 168 14.48 -9.08 -1.51
CA GLN A 168 14.45 -8.65 -2.91
C GLN A 168 14.05 -7.18 -3.00
N GLU A 169 14.97 -6.33 -3.47
CA GLU A 169 14.76 -4.89 -3.58
C GLU A 169 15.28 -4.36 -4.93
N ASP A 170 14.63 -3.34 -5.47
CA ASP A 170 15.10 -2.58 -6.64
C ASP A 170 14.73 -1.10 -6.46
N ASP A 171 15.73 -0.21 -6.44
CA ASP A 171 15.48 1.23 -6.23
C ASP A 171 14.60 1.83 -7.33
N LYS A 172 14.51 1.22 -8.53
CA LYS A 172 13.58 1.68 -9.57
C LYS A 172 12.13 1.65 -9.10
N VAL A 173 11.75 0.63 -8.33
CA VAL A 173 10.39 0.49 -7.79
C VAL A 173 10.13 1.58 -6.76
N TYR A 174 11.04 1.77 -5.81
CA TYR A 174 10.91 2.80 -4.78
C TYR A 174 10.92 4.22 -5.37
N ALA A 175 11.84 4.49 -6.30
CA ALA A 175 11.94 5.76 -7.00
C ALA A 175 10.64 6.10 -7.71
N PHE A 176 10.02 5.14 -8.41
CA PHE A 176 8.78 5.38 -9.12
C PHE A 176 7.58 5.58 -8.19
N ILE A 177 7.49 4.88 -7.06
CA ILE A 177 6.42 5.13 -6.08
C ILE A 177 6.48 6.57 -5.57
N HIS A 178 7.68 7.07 -5.26
CA HIS A 178 7.86 8.48 -4.90
C HIS A 178 7.54 9.43 -6.05
N GLU A 179 8.02 9.14 -7.26
CA GLU A 179 7.74 9.93 -8.46
C GLU A 179 6.23 10.06 -8.70
N GLY A 180 5.50 8.95 -8.68
CA GLY A 180 4.07 8.93 -8.91
C GLY A 180 3.28 9.66 -7.84
N LEU A 181 3.64 9.53 -6.56
CA LEU A 181 3.03 10.30 -5.48
C LEU A 181 3.29 11.80 -5.64
N ALA A 182 4.54 12.21 -5.88
CA ALA A 182 4.92 13.61 -6.08
C ALA A 182 4.28 14.22 -7.33
N ALA A 183 4.13 13.44 -8.41
CA ALA A 183 3.48 13.89 -9.64
C ALA A 183 2.04 14.36 -9.42
N THR A 184 1.31 13.80 -8.45
CA THR A 184 -0.07 14.23 -8.13
C THR A 184 -0.18 15.64 -7.52
N LEU A 185 0.95 16.31 -7.26
CA LEU A 185 0.99 17.72 -6.86
C LEU A 185 1.29 18.67 -8.03
N ARG A 186 1.64 18.12 -9.20
CA ARG A 186 1.97 18.90 -10.39
C ARG A 186 0.72 19.37 -11.11
N LYS A 187 0.75 20.62 -11.56
CA LYS A 187 -0.33 21.27 -12.34
C LYS A 187 0.06 21.54 -13.80
N ASP A 188 1.27 21.16 -14.19
CA ASP A 188 1.88 21.42 -15.49
C ASP A 188 1.92 20.18 -16.41
N LEU A 189 1.39 19.04 -15.96
CA LEU A 189 1.34 17.81 -16.73
C LEU A 189 0.11 17.79 -17.65
N SER A 190 0.35 17.44 -18.92
CA SER A 190 -0.72 17.22 -19.90
C SER A 190 -1.41 15.86 -19.72
N LEU A 191 -2.54 15.66 -20.39
CA LEU A 191 -3.23 14.36 -20.43
C LEU A 191 -2.30 13.21 -20.87
N ASN A 192 -1.48 13.44 -21.90
CA ASN A 192 -0.56 12.42 -22.41
C ASN A 192 0.58 12.11 -21.43
N ASP A 193 1.04 13.09 -20.66
CA ASP A 193 2.02 12.85 -19.60
C ASP A 193 1.44 11.95 -18.50
N TRP A 194 0.18 12.17 -18.14
CA TRP A 194 -0.55 11.33 -17.18
C TRP A 194 -0.77 9.91 -17.69
N VAL A 195 -1.13 9.74 -18.96
CA VAL A 195 -1.21 8.41 -19.59
C VAL A 195 0.16 7.72 -19.55
N GLY A 196 1.23 8.44 -19.85
CA GLY A 196 2.60 7.93 -19.75
C GLY A 196 2.97 7.45 -18.34
N LEU A 197 2.62 8.21 -17.30
CA LEU A 197 2.82 7.81 -15.91
C LEU A 197 2.05 6.55 -15.54
N VAL A 198 0.80 6.41 -15.99
CA VAL A 198 -0.01 5.21 -15.75
C VAL A 198 0.60 3.98 -16.44
N LEU A 199 1.07 4.12 -17.69
CA LEU A 199 1.74 3.02 -18.40
C LEU A 199 3.05 2.62 -17.73
N LYS A 200 3.86 3.59 -17.30
CA LYS A 200 5.08 3.36 -16.51
C LYS A 200 4.77 2.66 -15.19
N CYS A 201 3.64 2.95 -14.56
CA CYS A 201 3.18 2.20 -13.38
C CYS A 201 2.94 0.71 -13.70
N GLY A 202 2.42 0.39 -14.88
CA GLY A 202 2.28 -0.99 -15.35
C GLY A 202 3.63 -1.69 -15.51
N GLU A 203 4.62 -1.01 -16.11
CA GLU A 203 5.99 -1.53 -16.23
C GLU A 203 6.63 -1.80 -14.87
N ILE A 204 6.54 -0.83 -13.95
CA ILE A 204 7.09 -0.98 -12.60
C ILE A 204 6.35 -2.07 -11.80
N ASN A 205 5.05 -2.26 -12.04
CA ASN A 205 4.30 -3.37 -11.44
C ASN A 205 4.84 -4.73 -11.89
N LEU A 206 5.17 -4.90 -13.18
CA LEU A 206 5.83 -6.12 -13.66
C LEU A 206 7.15 -6.34 -12.92
N ARG A 207 7.95 -5.29 -12.76
CA ARG A 207 9.21 -5.38 -12.02
C ARG A 207 9.02 -5.79 -10.56
N ALA A 208 8.03 -5.22 -9.87
CA ALA A 208 7.72 -5.61 -8.49
C ALA A 208 7.26 -7.08 -8.39
N MET A 209 6.47 -7.55 -9.37
CA MET A 209 6.05 -8.96 -9.46
C MET A 209 7.23 -9.90 -9.72
N GLU A 210 8.17 -9.54 -10.59
CA GLU A 210 9.41 -10.31 -10.82
C GLU A 210 10.22 -10.47 -9.55
N LEU A 211 10.40 -9.38 -8.77
CA LEU A 211 11.12 -9.43 -7.49
C LEU A 211 10.42 -10.35 -6.49
N LEU A 212 9.09 -10.25 -6.39
CA LEU A 212 8.31 -11.10 -5.50
C LEU A 212 8.33 -12.57 -5.93
N ASP A 213 8.27 -12.85 -7.23
CA ASP A 213 8.38 -14.20 -7.77
C ASP A 213 9.76 -14.80 -7.48
N ALA A 214 10.84 -14.05 -7.73
CA ALA A 214 12.20 -14.46 -7.44
C ALA A 214 12.41 -14.71 -5.93
N GLY A 215 11.89 -13.83 -5.07
CA GLY A 215 11.97 -13.97 -3.62
C GLY A 215 11.25 -15.22 -3.12
N ASN A 216 10.02 -15.45 -3.59
CA ASN A 216 9.24 -16.61 -3.19
C ASN A 216 9.81 -17.91 -3.75
N SER A 217 10.06 -17.99 -5.05
CA SER A 217 10.56 -19.21 -5.70
C SER A 217 11.99 -19.56 -5.29
N GLY A 218 12.84 -18.55 -5.07
CA GLY A 218 14.19 -18.74 -4.55
C GLY A 218 14.22 -19.24 -3.10
N THR A 219 13.26 -18.82 -2.27
CA THR A 219 13.21 -19.19 -0.85
C THR A 219 12.44 -20.49 -0.61
N TYR A 220 11.31 -20.68 -1.30
CA TYR A 220 10.34 -21.76 -1.04
C TYR A 220 10.25 -22.80 -2.17
N GLY A 221 11.01 -22.62 -3.24
CA GLY A 221 10.96 -23.46 -4.43
C GLY A 221 9.85 -23.04 -5.41
N HIS A 222 9.97 -23.51 -6.66
CA HIS A 222 8.92 -23.28 -7.66
C HIS A 222 7.65 -24.06 -7.30
N PRO A 223 6.45 -23.44 -7.43
CA PRO A 223 5.19 -24.15 -7.24
C PRO A 223 5.08 -25.36 -8.19
N VAL A 224 4.69 -26.51 -7.64
CA VAL A 224 4.40 -27.74 -8.39
C VAL A 224 2.94 -28.15 -8.22
N PRO A 225 2.33 -28.85 -9.20
CA PRO A 225 0.99 -29.40 -9.05
C PRO A 225 0.87 -30.21 -7.74
N THR A 226 0.00 -29.78 -6.84
CA THR A 226 -0.12 -30.34 -5.49
C THR A 226 -1.58 -30.59 -5.16
N GLN A 227 -1.91 -31.79 -4.66
CA GLN A 227 -3.25 -32.05 -4.13
C GLN A 227 -3.39 -31.45 -2.73
N VAL A 228 -4.42 -30.62 -2.57
CA VAL A 228 -4.65 -29.87 -1.34
C VAL A 228 -5.93 -30.36 -0.67
N PRO A 229 -5.88 -30.95 0.54
CA PRO A 229 -7.08 -31.38 1.24
C PRO A 229 -7.99 -30.20 1.62
N LEU A 230 -9.25 -30.27 1.22
CA LEU A 230 -10.31 -29.30 1.55
C LEU A 230 -11.28 -29.86 2.59
N GLY A 231 -10.81 -30.71 3.50
CA GLY A 231 -11.62 -31.30 4.58
C GLY A 231 -11.32 -30.67 5.94
N THR A 232 -12.00 -31.15 6.98
CA THR A 232 -11.66 -30.81 8.37
C THR A 232 -10.74 -31.88 8.96
N LYS A 233 -10.01 -31.51 10.02
CA LYS A 233 -9.19 -32.45 10.81
C LYS A 233 -9.41 -32.21 12.29
N LYS A 234 -9.59 -33.29 13.06
CA LYS A 234 -9.75 -33.22 14.52
C LYS A 234 -8.43 -32.76 15.16
N GLY A 235 -8.48 -31.70 15.96
CA GLY A 235 -7.34 -31.18 16.74
C GLY A 235 -7.37 -29.66 16.89
N LYS A 236 -6.34 -29.11 17.54
CA LYS A 236 -6.14 -27.66 17.63
C LYS A 236 -5.57 -27.14 16.32
N ALA A 237 -5.96 -25.93 15.91
CA ALA A 237 -5.48 -25.34 14.67
C ALA A 237 -5.31 -23.83 14.76
N ILE A 238 -4.40 -23.30 13.95
CA ILE A 238 -4.24 -21.88 13.63
C ILE A 238 -4.59 -21.71 12.15
N LEU A 239 -5.46 -20.75 11.85
CA LEU A 239 -5.86 -20.44 10.48
C LEU A 239 -5.11 -19.18 10.00
N VAL A 240 -4.31 -19.36 8.96
CA VAL A 240 -3.52 -18.32 8.30
C VAL A 240 -4.26 -17.82 7.06
N SER A 241 -4.32 -16.51 6.91
CA SER A 241 -4.87 -15.80 5.76
C SER A 241 -3.85 -14.80 5.24
N GLY A 242 -4.17 -14.10 4.14
CA GLY A 242 -3.26 -13.16 3.51
C GLY A 242 -2.22 -13.86 2.62
N HIS A 243 -1.13 -13.16 2.35
CA HIS A 243 -0.22 -13.49 1.26
C HIS A 243 1.22 -13.75 1.70
N ASP A 244 1.60 -13.32 2.91
CA ASP A 244 2.97 -13.41 3.38
C ASP A 244 3.38 -14.87 3.66
N LEU A 245 4.38 -15.35 2.91
CA LEU A 245 4.88 -16.71 3.06
C LEU A 245 5.97 -16.81 4.14
N ARG A 246 6.60 -15.69 4.50
CA ARG A 246 7.59 -15.66 5.58
C ARG A 246 6.92 -15.84 6.93
N ASP A 247 5.81 -15.14 7.16
CA ASP A 247 4.99 -15.33 8.36
C ASP A 247 4.52 -16.79 8.50
N LEU A 248 4.11 -17.40 7.38
CA LEU A 248 3.67 -18.78 7.34
C LEU A 248 4.83 -19.76 7.65
N GLU A 249 6.00 -19.53 7.08
CA GLU A 249 7.22 -20.29 7.36
C GLU A 249 7.57 -20.24 8.86
N GLU A 250 7.60 -19.04 9.44
CA GLU A 250 7.92 -18.84 10.85
C GLU A 250 6.89 -19.50 11.77
N LEU A 251 5.59 -19.41 11.43
CA LEU A 251 4.54 -20.09 12.18
C LEU A 251 4.65 -21.61 12.08
N LEU A 252 4.95 -22.16 10.90
CA LEU A 252 5.14 -23.61 10.72
C LEU A 252 6.28 -24.11 11.59
N LYS A 253 7.44 -23.43 11.58
CA LYS A 253 8.58 -23.73 12.46
C LYS A 253 8.20 -23.68 13.94
N GLN A 254 7.41 -22.68 14.34
CA GLN A 254 6.99 -22.52 15.74
C GLN A 254 5.91 -23.53 16.17
N THR A 255 5.20 -24.17 15.25
CA THR A 255 4.11 -25.11 15.56
C THR A 255 4.48 -26.58 15.41
N GLU A 256 5.65 -26.86 14.82
CA GLU A 256 6.20 -28.21 14.66
C GLU A 256 6.25 -28.97 15.99
N GLY A 257 5.78 -30.21 16.00
CA GLY A 257 5.77 -31.09 17.18
C GLY A 257 4.77 -30.71 18.29
N LYS A 258 4.04 -29.58 18.18
CA LYS A 258 3.15 -29.09 19.26
C LYS A 258 1.72 -29.62 19.22
N GLY A 259 1.39 -30.48 18.25
CA GLY A 259 0.02 -30.98 18.05
C GLY A 259 -0.97 -29.89 17.64
N ILE A 260 -0.49 -28.81 17.03
CA ILE A 260 -1.29 -27.70 16.48
C ILE A 260 -1.18 -27.75 14.96
N PHE A 261 -2.30 -27.75 14.25
CA PHE A 261 -2.31 -27.71 12.79
C PHE A 261 -2.27 -26.28 12.27
N THR A 262 -1.41 -26.02 11.28
CA THR A 262 -1.43 -24.76 10.53
C THR A 262 -2.27 -24.95 9.28
N LEU A 263 -3.32 -24.13 9.17
CA LEU A 263 -4.28 -24.20 8.08
C LEU A 263 -4.26 -22.93 7.24
N ARG A 264 -4.35 -23.01 5.90
CA ARG A 264 -4.47 -21.82 5.04
C ARG A 264 -5.89 -21.64 4.50
N LEU A 265 -6.38 -20.40 4.47
CA LEU A 265 -7.64 -20.07 3.78
C LEU A 265 -7.43 -20.09 2.26
N GLN A 266 -8.26 -20.85 1.54
CA GLN A 266 -8.42 -20.69 0.08
C GLN A 266 -9.82 -20.21 -0.27
N LYS A 267 -9.91 -19.26 -1.20
CA LYS A 267 -11.17 -18.96 -1.88
C LYS A 267 -11.45 -20.10 -2.86
N ARG A 268 -12.57 -20.82 -2.67
CA ARG A 268 -13.11 -21.69 -3.71
C ARG A 268 -13.42 -20.86 -4.96
N PRO A 269 -13.02 -21.31 -6.16
CA PRO A 269 -13.68 -20.86 -7.38
C PRO A 269 -15.18 -21.10 -7.24
N ARG A 270 -16.04 -20.15 -7.65
CA ARG A 270 -17.49 -20.33 -7.61
C ARG A 270 -17.89 -21.45 -8.59
N VAL A 271 -17.88 -22.69 -8.11
CA VAL A 271 -18.51 -23.83 -8.76
C VAL A 271 -19.70 -24.21 -7.88
N ASN A 272 -20.90 -23.76 -8.28
CA ASN A 272 -22.21 -23.92 -7.63
C ASN A 272 -22.56 -23.06 -6.38
N ARG A 273 -23.73 -22.41 -6.48
CA ARG A 273 -24.29 -21.42 -5.54
C ARG A 273 -24.84 -21.99 -4.21
N SER A 274 -24.69 -23.27 -3.91
CA SER A 274 -25.46 -23.92 -2.82
C SER A 274 -24.72 -24.25 -1.52
N SER A 275 -23.43 -23.92 -1.35
CA SER A 275 -22.81 -24.06 -0.03
C SER A 275 -21.66 -23.06 0.20
N ARG A 276 -21.88 -22.14 1.16
CA ARG A 276 -20.80 -21.38 1.79
C ARG A 276 -20.22 -22.23 2.91
N LEU A 277 -19.20 -23.03 2.64
CA LEU A 277 -18.29 -23.49 3.68
C LEU A 277 -16.89 -22.96 3.39
N LEU A 278 -16.38 -22.18 4.36
CA LEU A 278 -14.96 -21.90 4.50
C LEU A 278 -14.23 -23.23 4.70
N THR A 279 -13.10 -23.39 4.03
CA THR A 279 -12.28 -24.58 4.25
C THR A 279 -10.81 -24.21 4.36
N ALA A 280 -10.13 -24.96 5.21
CA ALA A 280 -8.85 -24.65 5.80
C ALA A 280 -7.84 -25.74 5.37
N ILE A 281 -6.68 -25.35 4.88
CA ILE A 281 -5.74 -26.20 4.13
C ILE A 281 -4.56 -26.64 4.97
N LYS A 282 -4.28 -27.94 5.01
CA LYS A 282 -3.07 -28.50 5.58
C LYS A 282 -1.83 -28.10 4.77
N LEU A 283 -0.84 -27.49 5.42
CA LEU A 283 0.56 -27.51 4.98
C LEU A 283 1.31 -28.43 5.95
N THR A 284 2.02 -29.43 5.42
CA THR A 284 2.88 -30.30 6.23
C THR A 284 4.31 -30.14 5.75
N CYS A 285 5.25 -30.09 6.70
CA CYS A 285 6.60 -30.62 6.49
C CYS A 285 6.50 -32.10 6.13
#